data_AF-A0A3D6EHR0-F1
#
_entry.id   AF-A0A3D6EHR0-F1
#
_cell.length_a   1.000
_cell.length_b   1.000
_cell.length_c   1.000
_cell.angle_alpha   90.00
_cell.angle_beta   90.00
_cell.angle_gamma   90.00
#
_symmetry.space_group_name_H-M   'P 1'
#
loop_
_entity.id
_entity.type
_entity.pdbx_description
1 polymer ?
#
loop_
_entity_poly.entity_id
_entity_poly.type
_entity_poly.pdbx_seq_one_letter_code
_entity_poly.pdbx_strand_id
1 'polypeptide(L)' 'MLRENTVYGPIHSRRLGSSLGINLLPEHGKICSFDCIYCECGWNKDGRDDT' A
#
# COMPACT_ATOMS: atom_id res chain seq x y z
N MET A 1 2.93 -4.64 -4.38
CA MET A 1 3.10 -4.65 -2.91
C MET A 1 2.19 -3.60 -2.29
N LEU A 2 0.88 -3.85 -2.34
CA LEU A 2 -0.03 -3.17 -1.42
C LEU A 2 0.23 -3.75 -0.04
N ARG A 3 0.24 -2.91 0.99
CA ARG A 3 0.39 -3.39 2.35
C ARG A 3 -1.01 -3.75 2.85
N GLU A 4 -1.21 -5.03 3.09
CA GLU A 4 -2.50 -5.65 3.40
C GLU A 4 -3.18 -5.12 4.68
N ASN A 5 -2.49 -4.32 5.49
CA ASN A 5 -3.05 -3.80 6.73
C ASN A 5 -2.87 -2.28 6.81
N THR A 6 -3.86 -1.62 7.39
CA THR A 6 -3.82 -0.18 7.71
C THR A 6 -2.59 0.21 8.51
N VAL A 7 -2.08 -0.66 9.39
CA VAL A 7 -0.84 -0.46 10.14
C VAL A 7 0.16 -1.55 9.79
N TYR A 8 1.41 -1.17 9.54
CA TYR A 8 2.46 -2.11 9.13
C TYR A 8 3.79 -1.83 9.82
N GLY A 9 4.57 -2.87 10.07
CA GLY A 9 5.88 -2.78 10.72
C GLY A 9 6.10 -3.88 11.76
N PRO A 10 7.20 -3.83 12.51
CA PRO A 10 8.19 -2.75 12.58
C PRO A 10 9.12 -2.69 11.36
N ILE A 11 9.34 -1.48 10.84
CA ILE A 11 10.31 -1.21 9.78
C ILE A 11 11.54 -0.53 10.38
N HIS A 12 12.72 -1.02 10.00
CA HIS A 12 13.97 -0.35 10.31
C HIS A 12 14.15 0.89 9.43
N SER A 13 13.77 2.04 9.96
CA SER A 13 14.00 3.35 9.37
C SER A 13 15.39 3.85 9.69
N ARG A 14 16.16 4.23 8.66
CA ARG A 14 17.47 4.87 8.83
C ARG A 14 17.42 6.17 9.63
N ARG A 15 16.27 6.86 9.66
CA ARG A 15 16.08 8.15 10.36
C ARG A 15 15.48 7.98 11.77
N LEU A 16 14.61 7.00 11.96
CA LEU A 16 13.79 6.86 13.18
C LEU A 16 14.06 5.57 13.96
N GLY A 17 14.97 4.71 13.50
CA GLY A 17 15.21 3.40 14.11
C GLY A 17 14.06 2.45 13.82
N SER A 18 13.31 2.02 14.84
CA SER A 18 12.13 1.16 14.66
C SER A 18 10.89 2.02 14.46
N SER A 19 10.21 1.86 13.32
CA SER A 19 9.01 2.63 12.98
C SER A 19 7.84 1.74 12.58
N LEU A 20 6.63 2.11 13.00
CA LEU A 20 5.38 1.65 12.43
C LEU A 20 4.94 2.63 11.34
N GLY A 21 4.49 2.11 10.21
CA GLY A 21 3.89 2.89 9.14
C GLY A 21 2.39 2.69 9.06
N ILE A 22 1.71 3.66 8.45
CA ILE A 22 0.27 3.65 8.22
C ILE A 22 0.05 3.58 6.70
N ASN A 23 -0.75 2.61 6.25
CA ASN A 23 -1.19 2.52 4.86
C ASN A 23 -2.44 3.40 4.70
N LEU A 24 -2.38 4.32 3.74
CA LEU A 24 -3.51 5.22 3.41
C LEU A 24 -4.35 4.67 2.25
N LEU A 25 -3.88 3.63 1.59
CA LEU A 25 -4.63 2.92 0.57
C LEU A 25 -5.52 1.84 1.22
N PRO A 26 -6.60 1.44 0.56
CA PRO A 26 -7.36 0.24 0.93
C PRO A 26 -6.46 -1.01 1.07
N GLU A 27 -6.95 -2.01 1.81
CA GLU A 27 -6.18 -3.20 2.13
C GLU A 27 -6.01 -4.14 0.94
N HIS A 28 -7.02 -4.22 0.08
CA HIS A 28 -7.01 -5.10 -1.09
C HIS A 28 -6.81 -4.35 -2.41
N GLY A 29 -6.88 -3.02 -2.46
CA GLY A 29 -6.75 -2.25 -3.70
C GLY A 29 -6.05 -0.89 -3.61
N LYS A 30 -5.76 -0.31 -4.78
CA LYS A 30 -5.27 1.07 -4.91
C LYS A 30 -6.38 2.00 -5.42
N ILE A 31 -6.39 3.24 -4.92
CA ILE A 31 -7.29 4.30 -5.42
C ILE A 31 -6.45 5.26 -6.25
N CYS A 32 -6.50 5.12 -7.57
CA CYS A 32 -5.76 5.98 -8.49
C CYS A 32 -6.51 6.15 -9.82
N SER A 33 -6.50 7.36 -10.38
CA SER A 33 -7.06 7.63 -11.71
C SER A 33 -6.18 7.12 -12.87
N PHE A 34 -4.92 6.74 -12.60
CA PHE A 34 -3.96 6.27 -13.59
C PHE A 34 -3.70 4.77 -13.48
N ASP A 35 -3.57 4.10 -14.62
CA ASP A 35 -3.28 2.67 -14.71
C ASP A 35 -1.88 2.42 -15.32
N CYS A 36 -0.85 2.82 -14.58
CA CYS A 36 0.54 2.77 -15.03
C CYS A 36 1.10 1.34 -15.02
N ILE A 37 1.76 0.93 -16.10
CA ILE A 37 2.40 -0.40 -16.26
C ILE A 37 3.54 -0.66 -15.27
N TYR A 38 4.09 0.39 -14.66
CA TYR A 38 5.19 0.34 -13.71
C TYR A 38 4.73 0.53 -12.25
N CYS A 39 3.42 0.52 -11.99
CA CYS A 39 2.91 0.74 -10.65
C CYS A 39 3.25 -0.44 -9.74
N GLU A 40 3.94 -0.17 -8.63
CA GLU A 40 4.28 -1.15 -7.62
C GLU A 40 3.04 -1.72 -6.91
N CYS A 41 1.92 -1.00 -6.96
CA CYS A 41 0.65 -1.41 -6.40
C CYS A 41 -0.18 -2.31 -7.34
N GLY A 42 0.28 -2.60 -8.57
CA GLY A 42 -0.45 -3.42 -9.54
C GLY A 42 -1.41 -2.60 -10.43
N TRP A 43 -2.37 -3.27 -11.08
CA TRP A 43 -3.35 -2.61 -11.96
C TRP A 43 -4.58 -2.12 -11.20
N ASN A 44 -5.29 -1.12 -11.72
CA ASN A 44 -6.55 -0.62 -11.13
C ASN A 44 -7.67 -1.66 -11.05
N LYS A 45 -7.58 -2.72 -11.85
CA LYS A 45 -8.55 -3.83 -11.83
C LYS A 45 -8.29 -4.82 -10.69
N ASP A 46 -7.07 -4.84 -10.16
CA ASP A 46 -6.68 -5.75 -9.10
C ASP A 46 -7.07 -5.07 -7.77
N GLY A 47 -7.98 -5.67 -6.99
CA GLY A 47 -8.34 -5.15 -5.67
C GLY A 47 -9.62 -4.33 -5.53
N ARG A 48 -10.70 -4.70 -6.22
CA ARG A 48 -12.02 -4.04 -6.06
C ARG A 48 -12.87 -4.60 -4.92
N ASP A 49 -12.30 -5.50 -4.12
CA ASP A 49 -13.05 -6.29 -3.15
C ASP A 49 -13.26 -5.56 -1.80
N ASP A 50 -12.67 -4.37 -1.64
CA ASP A 50 -12.80 -3.51 -0.45
C ASP A 50 -14.09 -2.66 -0.41
N THR A 51 -15.00 -2.85 -1.38
CA THR A 51 -16.23 -2.04 -1.52
C THR A 51 -17.45 -2.70 -0.92
#